data_AF-A0A1Q7IHB6-F1
#
_entry.id   AF-A0A1Q7IHB6-F1
#
_cell.length_a   1.000
_cell.length_b   1.000
_cell.length_c   1.000
_cell.angle_alpha   90.00
_cell.angle_beta   90.00
_cell.angle_gamma   90.00
#
_symmetry.space_group_name_H-M   'P 1'
#
loop_
_entity.id
_entity.type
_entity.pdbx_description
1 polymer ?
#
loop_
_entity_poly.entity_id
_entity_poly.type
_entity_poly.pdbx_seq_one_letter_code
_entity_poly.pdbx_strand_id
1 'polypeptide(L)'
;MPDVDATIDELGRWDLVPFRAALGAGCPAVMVAHVRYRVLDRALPASLSSEVIGGLLRRRLGFSGLVLSDDLEMAAVAGPWGVAGAARRRARRLEPRCWLRSAGSWTGARSTSRRPSSAAKRRAGSSRLPDRGPTCRSSGALSIAPSPKRWLGARPSDAGACLSRLRYRAMLRAMRGLTLERRAFVTLVAKALVGAGALGISRADPVPGRDRDPNVFAGQETFEQLLRLARERAWSELPIGERIGAIGMALQQTPYVEATLELFEDREVCSVNLRGLDCVTFFESSLGFARMLRRDGRTPDSLLAEVAFTRYRGGRPTDYASRLHYLSDWFFDNERKRVVRLITRELPGAMRFAKRINFMSAHPEAYRQLAANPDLARKIARVEVEINARDIQYVPREKVATAQPLLKTGDIVGVTTSIDGLDCAHAGLCYRDASGVLRLLHGSTTQKAVILDAELATYLGRVSSHTGIMVARPLEVA
;
A
#
# COMPACT_ATOMS: atom_id res chain seq x y z
N MET A 1 9.09 15.76 -15.40
CA MET A 1 10.29 15.00 -15.02
C MET A 1 10.50 15.22 -13.52
N PRO A 2 10.54 14.17 -12.68
CA PRO A 2 10.88 14.33 -11.27
C PRO A 2 12.36 14.70 -11.11
N ASP A 3 12.62 15.70 -10.27
CA ASP A 3 13.96 16.20 -9.97
C ASP A 3 14.34 15.85 -8.53
N VAL A 4 15.58 15.42 -8.33
CA VAL A 4 16.20 15.25 -7.02
C VAL A 4 17.28 16.31 -6.88
N ASP A 5 17.10 17.17 -5.88
CA ASP A 5 18.02 18.25 -5.52
C ASP A 5 18.70 17.90 -4.19
N ALA A 6 19.51 16.85 -4.22
CA ALA A 6 20.32 16.38 -3.10
C ALA A 6 21.80 16.45 -3.47
N THR A 7 22.66 16.70 -2.50
CA THR A 7 24.11 16.66 -2.67
C THR A 7 24.60 15.21 -2.84
N ILE A 8 25.82 15.04 -3.36
CA ILE A 8 26.39 13.69 -3.55
C ILE A 8 26.56 12.94 -2.22
N ASP A 9 26.81 13.66 -1.12
CA ASP A 9 26.98 13.08 0.21
C ASP A 9 25.65 12.68 0.83
N GLU A 10 24.56 13.40 0.54
CA GLU A 10 23.21 13.00 0.92
C GLU A 10 22.77 11.76 0.15
N LEU A 11 22.98 11.75 -1.18
CA LEU A 11 22.75 10.54 -1.99
C LEU A 11 23.55 9.36 -1.45
N GLY A 12 24.82 9.58 -1.08
CA GLY A 12 25.68 8.54 -0.51
C GLY A 12 25.22 8.00 0.85
N ARG A 13 24.61 8.84 1.69
CA ARG A 13 24.17 8.49 3.04
C ARG A 13 22.78 7.89 3.10
N TRP A 14 21.91 8.23 2.15
CA TRP A 14 20.50 7.82 2.17
C TRP A 14 20.16 6.95 0.96
N ASP A 15 20.20 7.55 -0.24
CA ASP A 15 19.69 6.94 -1.47
C ASP A 15 20.50 5.73 -1.94
N LEU A 16 21.83 5.76 -1.79
CA LEU A 16 22.74 4.75 -2.33
C LEU A 16 23.03 3.58 -1.38
N VAL A 17 22.60 3.68 -0.12
CA VAL A 17 22.80 2.62 0.89
C VAL A 17 22.20 1.28 0.46
N PRO A 18 20.91 1.18 0.06
CA PRO A 18 20.33 -0.09 -0.36
C PRO A 18 20.99 -0.64 -1.63
N PHE A 19 21.42 0.23 -2.55
CA PHE A 19 22.10 -0.19 -3.77
C PHE A 19 23.50 -0.73 -3.48
N ARG A 20 24.27 -0.10 -2.60
CA ARG A 20 25.57 -0.64 -2.18
C ARG A 20 25.44 -2.02 -1.56
N ALA A 21 24.45 -2.22 -0.69
CA ALA A 21 24.19 -3.53 -0.09
C ALA A 21 23.80 -4.58 -1.14
N ALA A 22 22.86 -4.25 -2.03
CA ALA A 22 22.42 -5.17 -3.09
C ALA A 22 23.55 -5.53 -4.07
N LEU A 23 24.38 -4.54 -4.44
CA LEU A 23 25.54 -4.76 -5.30
C LEU A 23 26.61 -5.61 -4.61
N GLY A 24 26.87 -5.38 -3.32
CA GLY A 24 27.76 -6.22 -2.51
C GLY A 24 27.29 -7.67 -2.39
N ALA A 25 25.97 -7.90 -2.45
CA ALA A 25 25.36 -9.23 -2.46
C ALA A 25 25.35 -9.91 -3.84
N GLY A 26 25.97 -9.30 -4.87
CA GLY A 26 26.06 -9.90 -6.21
C GLY A 26 24.80 -9.74 -7.06
N CYS A 27 24.02 -8.68 -6.86
CA CYS A 27 22.83 -8.39 -7.66
C CYS A 27 23.14 -8.45 -9.17
N PRO A 28 22.40 -9.23 -9.99
CA PRO A 28 22.74 -9.45 -11.40
C PRO A 28 22.27 -8.32 -12.33
N ALA A 29 21.27 -7.53 -11.90
CA ALA A 29 20.65 -6.49 -12.73
C ALA A 29 20.14 -5.32 -11.89
N VAL A 30 20.28 -4.09 -12.40
CA VAL A 30 19.73 -2.86 -11.80
C VAL A 30 18.87 -2.15 -12.84
N MET A 31 17.72 -1.63 -12.42
CA MET A 31 16.88 -0.77 -13.24
C MET A 31 17.10 0.70 -12.87
N VAL A 32 17.20 1.56 -13.88
CA VAL A 32 17.42 3.01 -13.72
C VAL A 32 16.15 3.76 -14.12
N ALA A 33 15.62 4.53 -13.17
CA ALA A 33 14.41 5.33 -13.33
C ALA A 33 14.62 6.62 -14.16
N HIS A 34 13.53 7.23 -14.62
CA HIS A 34 13.52 8.53 -15.29
C HIS A 34 13.50 9.70 -14.31
N VAL A 35 14.49 9.72 -13.40
CA VAL A 35 14.65 10.77 -12.37
C VAL A 35 15.89 11.60 -12.71
N ARG A 36 15.79 12.93 -12.60
CA ARG A 36 16.93 13.83 -12.84
C ARG A 36 17.61 14.22 -11.52
N TYR A 37 18.82 13.70 -11.30
CA TYR A 37 19.65 14.03 -10.16
C TYR A 37 20.53 15.23 -10.50
N ARG A 38 20.14 16.44 -10.07
CA ARG A 38 20.76 17.69 -10.53
C ARG A 38 22.24 17.81 -10.18
N VAL A 39 22.67 17.15 -9.09
CA VAL A 39 24.08 17.10 -8.68
C VAL A 39 24.94 16.22 -9.60
N LEU A 40 24.32 15.27 -10.32
CA LEU A 40 25.01 14.34 -11.23
C LEU A 40 24.87 14.78 -12.69
N ASP A 41 23.65 15.16 -13.10
CA ASP A 41 23.35 15.61 -14.44
C ASP A 41 22.15 16.56 -14.42
N ARG A 42 22.40 17.84 -14.71
CA ARG A 42 21.38 18.88 -14.70
C ARG A 42 20.44 18.83 -15.90
N ALA A 43 20.82 18.13 -16.96
CA ALA A 43 20.11 18.16 -18.23
C ALA A 43 19.32 16.87 -18.49
N LEU A 44 19.83 15.72 -18.05
CA LEU A 44 19.29 14.41 -18.43
C LEU A 44 18.80 13.61 -17.23
N PRO A 45 17.72 12.82 -17.39
CA PRO A 45 17.35 11.82 -16.40
C PRO A 45 18.43 10.73 -16.31
N ALA A 46 18.48 10.05 -15.16
CA ALA A 46 19.43 8.99 -14.87
C ALA A 46 19.49 7.90 -15.95
N SER A 47 18.34 7.54 -16.51
CA SER A 47 18.21 6.55 -17.59
C SER A 47 18.90 6.94 -18.91
N LEU A 48 19.22 8.22 -19.10
CA LEU A 48 19.89 8.77 -20.28
C LEU A 48 21.24 9.44 -19.95
N SER A 49 21.62 9.48 -18.68
CA SER A 49 22.82 10.18 -18.21
C SER A 49 24.03 9.24 -18.14
N SER A 50 25.10 9.61 -18.86
CA SER A 50 26.39 8.93 -18.76
C SER A 50 27.06 9.13 -17.41
N GLU A 51 26.77 10.23 -16.71
CA GLU A 51 27.31 10.49 -15.37
C GLU A 51 26.64 9.62 -14.31
N VAL A 52 25.34 9.35 -14.43
CA VAL A 52 24.66 8.43 -13.50
C VAL A 52 25.03 6.98 -13.80
N ILE A 53 24.91 6.53 -15.05
CA ILE A 53 25.16 5.12 -15.39
C ILE A 53 26.66 4.82 -15.40
N GLY A 54 27.45 5.58 -16.16
CA GLY A 54 28.89 5.36 -16.26
C GLY A 54 29.66 5.86 -15.05
N GLY A 55 29.36 7.07 -14.58
CA GLY A 55 30.07 7.68 -13.45
C GLY A 55 29.72 7.06 -12.11
N LEU A 56 28.46 7.14 -11.71
CA LEU A 56 28.05 6.67 -10.40
C LEU A 56 27.95 5.14 -10.35
N LEU A 57 27.16 4.53 -11.23
CA LEU A 57 26.84 3.10 -11.13
C LEU A 57 28.02 2.20 -11.55
N ARG A 58 28.65 2.44 -12.71
CA ARG A 58 29.79 1.62 -13.18
C ARG A 58 31.08 1.94 -12.41
N ARG A 59 31.51 3.21 -12.35
CA ARG A 59 32.82 3.57 -11.77
C ARG A 59 32.80 3.66 -10.24
N ARG A 60 31.88 4.42 -9.64
CA ARG A 60 31.90 4.65 -8.18
C ARG A 60 31.33 3.48 -7.37
N LEU A 61 30.28 2.82 -7.88
CA LEU A 61 29.63 1.69 -7.21
C LEU A 61 30.13 0.33 -7.71
N GLY A 62 30.95 0.29 -8.77
CA GLY A 62 31.57 -0.94 -9.27
C GLY A 62 30.62 -1.94 -9.90
N PHE A 63 29.40 -1.54 -10.28
CA PHE A 63 28.41 -2.48 -10.80
C PHE A 63 28.77 -2.94 -12.23
N SER A 64 28.95 -4.24 -12.43
CA SER A 64 29.29 -4.84 -13.74
C SER A 64 28.14 -5.60 -14.40
N GLY A 65 27.00 -5.74 -13.70
CA GLY A 65 25.82 -6.47 -14.18
C GLY A 65 24.96 -5.72 -15.20
N LEU A 66 23.76 -6.23 -15.43
CA LEU A 66 22.83 -5.72 -16.44
C LEU A 66 22.16 -4.41 -15.99
N VAL A 67 22.12 -3.41 -16.87
CA VAL A 67 21.41 -2.14 -16.59
C VAL A 67 20.16 -2.04 -17.47
N LEU A 68 19.00 -1.98 -16.83
CA LEU A 68 17.69 -1.86 -17.46
C LEU A 68 17.18 -0.42 -17.36
N SER A 69 16.49 0.06 -18.39
CA SER A 69 15.73 1.32 -18.29
C SER A 69 14.33 1.05 -17.79
N ASP A 70 13.78 2.00 -17.05
CA ASP A 70 12.34 2.17 -16.94
C ASP A 70 11.70 2.51 -18.31
N ASP A 71 10.38 2.36 -18.43
CA ASP A 71 9.65 2.38 -19.70
C ASP A 71 9.84 3.70 -20.47
N LEU A 72 10.23 3.61 -21.74
CA LEU A 72 10.44 4.77 -22.60
C LEU A 72 9.13 5.48 -23.01
N GLU A 73 7.99 4.82 -22.87
CA GLU A 73 6.68 5.39 -23.17
C GLU A 73 6.18 6.34 -22.09
N MET A 74 6.84 6.38 -20.93
CA MET A 74 6.51 7.31 -19.86
C MET A 74 6.68 8.76 -20.32
N ALA A 75 5.67 9.59 -19.99
CA ALA A 75 5.61 11.01 -20.37
C ALA A 75 6.87 11.82 -19.99
N ALA A 76 7.58 11.39 -18.94
CA ALA A 76 8.84 11.98 -18.50
C ALA A 76 9.93 11.98 -19.60
N VAL A 77 9.95 10.98 -20.48
CA VAL A 77 10.92 10.84 -21.57
C VAL A 77 10.28 10.89 -22.95
N ALA A 78 9.08 10.34 -23.11
CA ALA A 78 8.31 10.43 -24.35
C ALA A 78 7.85 11.86 -24.66
N GLY A 79 7.56 12.69 -23.64
CA GLY A 79 7.14 14.08 -23.83
C GLY A 79 8.20 14.94 -24.52
N PRO A 80 9.43 15.03 -23.99
CA PRO A 80 10.46 15.89 -24.59
C PRO A 80 11.09 15.35 -25.89
N TRP A 81 11.10 14.02 -26.11
CA TRP A 81 11.87 13.42 -27.22
C TRP A 81 11.14 12.36 -28.05
N GLY A 82 9.97 11.90 -27.63
CA GLY A 82 9.31 10.72 -28.20
C GLY A 82 10.09 9.42 -27.96
N VAL A 83 9.41 8.27 -28.03
CA VAL A 83 9.99 6.94 -27.76
C VAL A 83 11.21 6.66 -28.65
N ALA A 84 11.08 6.93 -29.96
CA ALA A 84 12.18 6.73 -30.92
C ALA A 84 13.36 7.70 -30.70
N GLY A 85 13.10 8.93 -30.25
CA GLY A 85 14.15 9.90 -29.93
C GLY A 85 14.91 9.53 -28.67
N ALA A 86 14.20 9.06 -27.64
CA ALA A 86 14.77 8.56 -26.40
C ALA A 86 15.66 7.32 -26.64
N ALA A 87 15.16 6.34 -27.41
CA ALA A 87 15.92 5.14 -27.75
C ALA A 87 17.23 5.47 -28.49
N ARG A 88 17.18 6.39 -29.48
CA ARG A 88 18.38 6.83 -30.21
C ARG A 88 19.40 7.55 -29.33
N ARG A 89 18.95 8.40 -28.39
CA ARG A 89 19.84 9.11 -27.46
C ARG A 89 20.51 8.14 -26.49
N ARG A 90 19.76 7.17 -25.97
CA ARG A 90 20.30 6.10 -25.11
C ARG A 90 21.38 5.31 -25.85
N ALA A 91 21.08 4.82 -27.05
CA ALA A 91 22.01 4.02 -27.86
C ALA A 91 23.29 4.77 -28.26
N ARG A 92 23.25 6.10 -28.40
CA ARG A 92 24.44 6.92 -28.74
C ARG A 92 25.32 7.27 -27.55
N ARG A 93 24.78 7.26 -26.33
CA ARG A 93 25.42 7.83 -25.13
C ARG A 93 25.84 6.79 -24.11
N LEU A 94 25.36 5.55 -24.23
CA LEU A 94 25.54 4.50 -23.24
C LEU A 94 26.12 3.23 -23.88
N GLU A 95 26.83 2.45 -23.07
CA GLU A 95 27.56 1.25 -23.50
C GLU A 95 26.63 0.09 -23.97
N PRO A 96 27.13 -0.86 -24.78
CA PRO A 96 26.34 -1.96 -25.38
C PRO A 96 25.64 -2.91 -24.40
N ARG A 97 26.00 -2.87 -23.11
CA ARG A 97 25.42 -3.73 -22.05
C ARG A 97 24.17 -3.14 -21.38
N CYS A 98 23.60 -2.06 -21.92
CA CYS A 98 22.35 -1.46 -21.44
C CYS A 98 21.18 -1.85 -22.33
N TRP A 99 20.23 -2.63 -21.81
CA TRP A 99 19.05 -3.06 -22.57
C TRP A 99 17.83 -2.15 -22.33
N LEU A 100 16.93 -2.15 -23.30
CA LEU A 100 15.72 -1.34 -23.37
C LEU A 100 14.49 -2.22 -23.24
N ARG A 101 13.53 -1.80 -22.42
CA ARG A 101 12.19 -2.39 -22.36
C ARG A 101 11.18 -1.31 -22.73
N SER A 102 10.36 -1.52 -23.75
CA SER A 102 9.12 -0.76 -23.98
C SER A 102 7.94 -1.70 -23.69
N ALA A 103 6.91 -1.22 -22.99
CA ALA A 103 5.70 -1.99 -22.77
C ALA A 103 4.68 -1.67 -23.89
N GLY A 104 4.82 -2.30 -25.06
CA GLY A 104 3.90 -2.10 -26.18
C GLY A 104 3.91 -3.25 -27.19
N SER A 105 2.71 -3.66 -27.62
CA SER A 105 2.38 -4.80 -28.49
C SER A 105 3.15 -4.85 -29.81
N TRP A 106 3.58 -6.06 -30.20
CA TRP A 106 4.05 -6.35 -31.56
C TRP A 106 2.89 -6.20 -32.56
N THR A 107 2.80 -5.03 -33.20
CA THR A 107 2.18 -4.89 -34.53
C THR A 107 3.26 -4.43 -35.49
N GLY A 108 3.57 -5.29 -36.46
CA GLY A 108 4.72 -5.13 -37.35
C GLY A 108 4.73 -3.80 -38.10
N ALA A 109 5.82 -3.07 -37.97
CA ALA A 109 6.21 -2.01 -38.89
C ALA A 109 7.71 -2.14 -39.16
N ARG A 110 8.04 -2.53 -40.39
CA ARG A 110 9.42 -2.60 -40.89
C ARG A 110 10.03 -1.20 -40.85
N SER A 111 11.16 -1.04 -40.18
CA SER A 111 11.96 0.19 -40.26
C SER A 111 12.66 0.24 -41.62
N THR A 112 12.19 1.07 -42.55
CA THR A 112 12.99 1.50 -43.68
C THR A 112 13.93 2.62 -43.22
N SER A 113 15.22 2.31 -43.15
CA SER A 113 16.26 3.32 -42.96
C SER A 113 16.40 4.16 -44.23
N ARG A 114 15.97 5.42 -44.23
CA ARG A 114 16.33 6.39 -45.27
C ARG A 114 17.59 7.15 -44.83
N ARG A 115 18.69 6.96 -45.57
CA ARG A 115 19.89 7.82 -45.57
C ARG A 115 19.55 9.21 -46.16
N PRO A 116 20.27 10.28 -45.76
CA PRO A 116 20.01 11.63 -46.26
C PRO A 116 20.49 11.82 -47.70
N SER A 117 19.79 12.69 -48.41
CA SER A 117 19.94 13.01 -49.84
C SER A 117 21.16 13.88 -50.15
N SER A 118 21.80 13.62 -51.29
CA SER A 118 22.49 14.65 -52.07
C SER A 118 22.26 14.45 -53.58
N ALA A 119 21.90 15.56 -54.23
CA ALA A 119 22.10 15.94 -55.64
C ALA A 119 21.54 15.10 -56.82
N ALA A 120 20.48 15.65 -57.43
CA ALA A 120 20.26 15.90 -58.86
C ALA A 120 20.74 14.89 -59.94
N LYS A 121 19.78 14.26 -60.66
CA LYS A 121 19.48 14.48 -62.11
C LYS A 121 18.52 13.42 -62.68
N ARG A 122 17.45 13.91 -63.32
CA ARG A 122 16.74 13.45 -64.54
C ARG A 122 16.46 11.95 -64.82
N ARG A 123 15.15 11.69 -65.03
CA ARG A 123 14.44 10.70 -65.89
C ARG A 123 15.26 9.64 -66.65
N ALA A 124 14.87 8.36 -66.52
CA ALA A 124 14.19 7.53 -67.56
C ALA A 124 14.23 6.01 -67.22
N GLY A 125 13.13 5.30 -67.54
CA GLY A 125 13.17 3.97 -68.22
C GLY A 125 13.50 2.68 -67.46
N SER A 126 12.46 1.88 -67.22
CA SER A 126 12.34 0.41 -67.42
C SER A 126 13.43 -0.61 -67.02
N SER A 127 12.99 -1.56 -66.17
CA SER A 127 13.19 -3.03 -66.21
C SER A 127 14.59 -3.69 -66.24
N ARG A 128 14.88 -4.53 -65.20
CA ARG A 128 15.07 -6.01 -65.25
C ARG A 128 15.64 -6.57 -63.92
N LEU A 129 15.10 -7.73 -63.51
CA LEU A 129 15.48 -8.67 -62.42
C LEU A 129 16.78 -9.45 -62.76
N PRO A 130 17.35 -10.43 -61.98
CA PRO A 130 16.87 -11.11 -60.74
C PRO A 130 17.90 -11.40 -59.61
N ASP A 131 17.31 -11.70 -58.44
CA ASP A 131 17.54 -12.76 -57.45
C ASP A 131 18.85 -13.58 -57.37
N ARG A 132 19.45 -13.64 -56.16
CA ARG A 132 20.15 -14.81 -55.55
C ARG A 132 20.64 -14.48 -54.12
N GLY A 133 20.20 -15.26 -53.14
CA GLY A 133 20.78 -15.33 -51.79
C GLY A 133 20.25 -16.55 -51.01
N PRO A 134 21.10 -17.54 -50.63
CA PRO A 134 20.67 -18.79 -50.01
C PRO A 134 20.68 -18.76 -48.47
N THR A 135 19.90 -19.69 -47.92
CA THR A 135 19.66 -20.06 -46.52
C THR A 135 20.84 -20.71 -45.80
N CYS A 136 20.89 -20.65 -44.46
CA CYS A 136 21.57 -21.67 -43.63
C CYS A 136 20.88 -21.90 -42.27
N ARG A 137 21.04 -23.13 -41.77
CA ARG A 137 20.18 -23.91 -40.87
C ARG A 137 20.45 -23.76 -39.36
N SER A 138 19.43 -24.13 -38.60
CA SER A 138 19.44 -24.56 -37.19
C SER A 138 20.09 -25.93 -36.96
N SER A 139 20.82 -26.11 -35.85
CA SER A 139 21.02 -27.40 -35.14
C SER A 139 21.52 -27.13 -33.71
N GLY A 140 21.00 -27.86 -32.72
CA GLY A 140 21.61 -27.95 -31.37
C GLY A 140 20.61 -28.05 -30.22
N ALA A 141 20.04 -29.24 -30.01
CA ALA A 141 19.28 -29.62 -28.81
C ALA A 141 20.21 -30.20 -27.72
N LEU A 142 19.84 -30.06 -26.44
CA LEU A 142 20.13 -30.91 -25.25
C LEU A 142 19.83 -30.04 -23.99
N SER A 143 19.32 -30.50 -22.85
CA SER A 143 18.58 -31.69 -22.41
C SER A 143 17.95 -31.36 -21.05
N ILE A 144 16.90 -32.11 -20.73
CA ILE A 144 16.08 -32.15 -19.52
C ILE A 144 16.92 -32.36 -18.24
N ALA A 145 16.50 -31.75 -17.11
CA ALA A 145 16.94 -32.14 -15.77
C ALA A 145 15.74 -32.23 -14.78
N PRO A 146 15.79 -33.11 -13.74
CA PRO A 146 14.62 -33.63 -13.04
C PRO A 146 14.43 -33.10 -11.60
N SER A 147 13.31 -33.49 -10.98
CA SER A 147 13.07 -33.52 -9.51
C SER A 147 12.54 -34.93 -9.14
N PRO A 148 12.26 -35.33 -7.88
CA PRO A 148 12.86 -35.04 -6.55
C PRO A 148 13.12 -36.35 -5.72
N LYS A 149 13.58 -36.19 -4.45
CA LYS A 149 13.50 -37.09 -3.25
C LYS A 149 14.81 -37.71 -2.72
N ARG A 150 15.22 -37.28 -1.51
CA ARG A 150 15.54 -38.17 -0.36
C ARG A 150 15.74 -37.33 0.93
N TRP A 151 14.77 -37.40 1.84
CA TRP A 151 14.95 -37.12 3.27
C TRP A 151 14.20 -38.20 4.03
N LEU A 152 14.94 -39.01 4.78
CA LEU A 152 14.44 -39.96 5.77
C LEU A 152 15.41 -39.93 6.95
N GLY A 153 14.86 -39.66 8.14
CA GLY A 153 15.45 -40.12 9.41
C GLY A 153 15.97 -39.04 10.36
N ALA A 154 15.11 -38.52 11.23
CA ALA A 154 15.42 -38.29 12.64
C ALA A 154 14.11 -38.06 13.44
N ARG A 155 13.91 -38.82 14.52
CA ARG A 155 12.80 -38.67 15.48
C ARG A 155 13.21 -37.67 16.58
N PRO A 156 12.29 -36.90 17.18
CA PRO A 156 12.54 -36.22 18.45
C PRO A 156 12.23 -37.16 19.63
N SER A 157 13.17 -37.24 20.57
CA SER A 157 13.01 -37.86 21.88
C SER A 157 12.42 -36.87 22.89
N ASP A 158 11.49 -37.37 23.71
CA ASP A 158 10.94 -36.73 24.90
C ASP A 158 12.00 -36.33 25.94
N ALA A 159 11.88 -35.12 26.50
CA ALA A 159 12.18 -34.70 27.88
C ALA A 159 12.20 -33.15 27.92
N GLY A 160 11.50 -32.42 28.79
CA GLY A 160 10.63 -32.81 29.88
C GLY A 160 9.77 -31.62 30.32
N ALA A 161 8.54 -31.94 30.70
CA ALA A 161 7.70 -31.09 31.52
C ALA A 161 7.92 -31.48 32.98
N CYS A 162 8.26 -30.52 33.85
CA CYS A 162 7.95 -30.64 35.28
C CYS A 162 7.87 -29.25 35.92
N LEU A 163 6.95 -29.12 36.90
CA LEU A 163 6.67 -27.95 37.76
C LEU A 163 5.67 -26.90 37.23
N SER A 164 4.38 -27.18 37.46
CA SER A 164 3.41 -26.19 37.99
C SER A 164 2.01 -26.75 38.29
N ARG A 165 1.78 -28.06 38.14
CA ARG A 165 0.45 -28.68 38.38
C ARG A 165 -0.01 -28.78 39.85
N LEU A 166 0.76 -28.30 40.83
CA LEU A 166 0.39 -28.45 42.26
C LEU A 166 -0.41 -27.29 42.87
N ARG A 167 -0.60 -26.15 42.20
CA ARG A 167 -1.34 -24.99 42.79
C ARG A 167 -2.77 -24.80 42.24
N TYR A 168 -3.12 -25.45 41.13
CA TYR A 168 -4.44 -25.28 40.50
C TYR A 168 -5.57 -26.13 41.14
N ARG A 169 -5.23 -27.29 41.72
CA ARG A 169 -6.21 -28.19 42.36
C ARG A 169 -6.60 -27.76 43.79
N ALA A 170 -5.81 -26.92 44.44
CA ALA A 170 -6.17 -26.33 45.75
C ALA A 170 -7.18 -25.18 45.59
N MET A 171 -7.08 -24.39 44.51
CA MET A 171 -7.98 -23.26 44.24
C MET A 171 -9.40 -23.71 43.85
N LEU A 172 -9.52 -24.82 43.13
CA LEU A 172 -10.83 -25.36 42.69
C LEU A 172 -11.63 -26.08 43.79
N ARG A 173 -11.01 -26.37 44.95
CA ARG A 173 -11.73 -26.88 46.14
C ARG A 173 -12.29 -25.78 47.02
N ALA A 174 -11.79 -24.53 46.90
CA ALA A 174 -12.25 -23.40 47.70
C ALA A 174 -13.52 -22.70 47.14
N MET A 175 -13.99 -23.05 45.94
CA MET A 175 -15.13 -22.39 45.28
C MET A 175 -16.39 -23.25 45.14
N ARG A 176 -16.49 -24.41 45.80
CA ARG A 176 -17.73 -25.19 45.85
C ARG A 176 -18.41 -25.02 47.20
N GLY A 177 -19.28 -24.03 47.31
CA GLY A 177 -20.22 -23.93 48.42
C GLY A 177 -20.53 -22.50 48.87
N LEU A 178 -21.07 -21.65 48.00
CA LEU A 178 -21.76 -20.42 48.43
C LEU A 178 -22.95 -20.16 47.50
N THR A 179 -24.13 -20.60 47.94
CA THR A 179 -25.44 -20.14 47.46
C THR A 179 -25.83 -18.92 48.30
N LEU A 180 -26.06 -17.75 47.68
CA LEU A 180 -26.60 -16.59 48.39
C LEU A 180 -27.59 -15.77 47.54
N GLU A 181 -28.63 -15.30 48.22
CA GLU A 181 -29.92 -14.90 47.68
C GLU A 181 -29.97 -13.52 46.99
N ARG A 182 -30.93 -13.43 46.06
CA ARG A 182 -31.12 -12.40 45.03
C ARG A 182 -31.56 -11.00 45.52
N ARG A 183 -31.44 -10.68 46.83
CA ARG A 183 -31.94 -9.40 47.40
C ARG A 183 -30.89 -8.51 48.09
N ALA A 184 -29.63 -8.96 48.24
CA ALA A 184 -28.57 -8.12 48.82
C ALA A 184 -27.69 -7.38 47.76
N PHE A 185 -27.85 -7.66 46.47
CA PHE A 185 -26.99 -7.12 45.42
C PHE A 185 -27.36 -5.69 44.96
N VAL A 186 -28.65 -5.31 45.06
CA VAL A 186 -29.15 -4.04 44.54
C VAL A 186 -28.79 -2.85 45.44
N THR A 187 -28.61 -3.07 46.75
CA THR A 187 -28.32 -1.98 47.71
C THR A 187 -26.82 -1.62 47.76
N LEU A 188 -25.92 -2.51 47.34
CA LEU A 188 -24.48 -2.23 47.30
C LEU A 188 -24.08 -1.42 46.06
N VAL A 189 -24.79 -1.58 44.94
CA VAL A 189 -24.54 -0.84 43.69
C VAL A 189 -25.04 0.61 43.77
N ALA A 190 -26.11 0.88 44.52
CA ALA A 190 -26.70 2.21 44.63
C ALA A 190 -25.87 3.21 45.47
N LYS A 191 -25.04 2.73 46.42
CA LYS A 191 -24.17 3.61 47.23
C LYS A 191 -22.82 3.96 46.59
N ALA A 192 -22.42 3.27 45.52
CA ALA A 192 -21.21 3.60 44.77
C ALA A 192 -21.43 4.72 43.72
N LEU A 193 -22.69 5.03 43.37
CA LEU A 193 -23.03 5.93 42.26
C LEU A 193 -23.33 7.38 42.65
N VAL A 194 -23.22 7.74 43.93
CA VAL A 194 -23.48 9.12 44.40
C VAL A 194 -22.16 9.90 44.68
N GLY A 195 -21.00 9.27 44.54
CA GLY A 195 -19.68 9.90 44.80
C GLY A 195 -18.83 10.25 43.58
N ALA A 196 -19.30 10.02 42.35
CA ALA A 196 -18.50 10.21 41.12
C ALA A 196 -19.07 11.27 40.16
N GLY A 197 -19.78 12.26 40.70
CA GLY A 197 -20.07 13.49 39.98
C GLY A 197 -18.83 14.39 39.98
N ALA A 198 -18.40 14.81 38.79
CA ALA A 198 -17.25 15.69 38.50
C ALA A 198 -15.87 15.01 38.51
N LEU A 199 -15.62 14.13 37.53
CA LEU A 199 -14.27 13.94 37.00
C LEU A 199 -14.32 14.08 35.47
N GLY A 200 -13.50 14.99 34.98
CA GLY A 200 -13.45 15.39 33.58
C GLY A 200 -13.25 14.22 32.63
N ILE A 201 -13.61 14.46 31.37
CA ILE A 201 -13.23 13.61 30.23
C ILE A 201 -11.71 13.50 30.26
N SER A 202 -11.22 12.45 30.92
CA SER A 202 -9.80 12.18 31.02
C SER A 202 -9.31 11.98 29.61
N ARG A 203 -8.31 12.78 29.23
CA ARG A 203 -7.52 12.57 28.01
C ARG A 203 -7.23 11.09 27.89
N ALA A 204 -7.38 10.55 26.68
CA ALA A 204 -6.90 9.21 26.37
C ALA A 204 -5.49 9.07 26.97
N ASP A 205 -5.29 8.04 27.79
CA ASP A 205 -3.99 7.74 28.36
C ASP A 205 -2.95 7.72 27.23
N PRO A 206 -1.77 8.32 27.42
CA PRO A 206 -0.72 8.27 26.43
C PRO A 206 -0.44 6.81 26.06
N VAL A 207 -0.50 6.50 24.77
CA VAL A 207 -0.18 5.20 24.20
C VAL A 207 1.19 4.76 24.74
N PRO A 208 1.31 3.60 25.42
CA PRO A 208 2.58 3.11 25.92
C PRO A 208 3.49 2.80 24.72
N GLY A 209 4.64 3.47 24.67
CA GLY A 209 5.70 3.25 23.68
C GLY A 209 6.08 4.51 22.92
N ARG A 210 6.77 5.44 23.56
CA ARG A 210 7.73 6.31 22.85
C ARG A 210 8.89 5.42 22.41
N ASP A 211 8.65 4.61 21.38
CA ASP A 211 9.77 4.10 20.62
C ASP A 211 10.27 5.28 19.79
N ARG A 212 11.42 5.86 20.17
CA ARG A 212 12.08 6.94 19.42
C ARG A 212 12.66 6.43 18.09
N ASP A 213 12.26 5.23 17.67
CA ASP A 213 12.69 4.62 16.43
C ASP A 213 12.25 5.52 15.26
N PRO A 214 13.21 6.01 14.45
CA PRO A 214 12.91 6.90 13.34
C PRO A 214 11.99 6.27 12.28
N ASN A 215 11.76 4.95 12.34
CA ASN A 215 10.86 4.25 11.42
C ASN A 215 9.39 4.26 11.88
N VAL A 216 9.09 4.65 13.13
CA VAL A 216 7.71 4.81 13.61
C VAL A 216 7.00 5.94 12.87
N PHE A 217 7.74 7.00 12.51
CA PHE A 217 7.23 8.08 11.68
C PHE A 217 8.20 8.41 10.54
N ALA A 218 7.79 8.13 9.32
CA ALA A 218 8.54 8.49 8.11
C ALA A 218 7.77 9.52 7.28
N GLY A 219 8.50 10.46 6.67
CA GLY A 219 7.92 11.49 5.79
C GLY A 219 7.62 12.83 6.47
N GLN A 220 8.54 13.29 7.34
CA GLN A 220 8.47 14.58 8.02
C GLN A 220 8.24 15.76 7.04
N GLU A 221 8.94 15.78 5.91
CA GLU A 221 8.79 16.82 4.89
C GLU A 221 7.37 16.85 4.29
N THR A 222 6.81 15.67 4.00
CA THR A 222 5.43 15.54 3.51
C THR A 222 4.43 16.00 4.57
N PHE A 223 4.66 15.64 5.83
CA PHE A 223 3.84 16.09 6.95
C PHE A 223 3.82 17.62 7.07
N GLU A 224 4.99 18.25 7.05
CA GLU A 224 5.15 19.72 7.11
C GLU A 224 4.54 20.42 5.90
N GLN A 225 4.69 19.83 4.70
CA GLN A 225 4.03 20.32 3.49
C GLN A 225 2.50 20.27 3.62
N LEU A 226 1.95 19.17 4.13
CA LEU A 226 0.50 19.05 4.37
C LEU A 226 0.02 20.07 5.40
N LEU A 227 0.77 20.31 6.48
CA LEU A 227 0.42 21.35 7.46
C LEU A 227 0.43 22.75 6.86
N ARG A 228 1.44 23.06 6.03
CA ARG A 228 1.52 24.33 5.32
C ARG A 228 0.31 24.53 4.40
N LEU A 229 -0.01 23.53 3.57
CA LEU A 229 -1.18 23.55 2.69
C LEU A 229 -2.48 23.66 3.48
N ALA A 230 -2.61 22.93 4.58
CA ALA A 230 -3.78 22.97 5.45
C ALA A 230 -4.04 24.36 6.02
N ARG A 231 -2.97 25.07 6.41
CA ARG A 231 -3.05 26.45 6.90
C ARG A 231 -3.41 27.42 5.77
N GLU A 232 -2.72 27.35 4.64
CA GLU A 232 -2.93 28.24 3.49
C GLU A 232 -4.34 28.12 2.89
N ARG A 233 -4.93 26.93 2.97
CA ARG A 233 -6.25 26.62 2.38
C ARG A 233 -7.34 26.40 3.42
N ALA A 234 -7.09 26.76 4.68
CA ALA A 234 -8.03 26.63 5.80
C ALA A 234 -8.73 25.25 5.89
N TRP A 235 -7.98 24.16 5.71
CA TRP A 235 -8.54 22.80 5.70
C TRP A 235 -9.23 22.41 7.00
N SER A 236 -8.86 23.01 8.14
CA SER A 236 -9.55 22.78 9.41
C SER A 236 -11.04 23.14 9.37
N GLU A 237 -11.42 24.10 8.52
CA GLU A 237 -12.82 24.58 8.40
C GLU A 237 -13.63 23.81 7.36
N LEU A 238 -12.97 23.01 6.52
CA LEU A 238 -13.68 22.16 5.57
C LEU A 238 -14.48 21.08 6.31
N PRO A 239 -15.69 20.72 5.84
CA PRO A 239 -16.36 19.51 6.30
C PRO A 239 -15.42 18.30 6.16
N ILE A 240 -15.47 17.36 7.12
CA ILE A 240 -14.52 16.24 7.17
C ILE A 240 -14.32 15.51 5.83
N GLY A 241 -15.37 15.30 5.04
CA GLY A 241 -15.26 14.64 3.72
C GLY A 241 -14.39 15.42 2.73
N GLU A 242 -14.63 16.72 2.61
CA GLU A 242 -13.83 17.62 1.77
C GLU A 242 -12.41 17.80 2.31
N ARG A 243 -12.24 17.82 3.64
CA ARG A 243 -10.93 17.85 4.28
C ARG A 243 -10.10 16.61 3.93
N ILE A 244 -10.69 15.42 4.04
CA ILE A 244 -10.07 14.14 3.67
C ILE A 244 -9.73 14.13 2.17
N GLY A 245 -10.66 14.57 1.32
CA GLY A 245 -10.43 14.67 -0.13
C GLY A 245 -9.26 15.60 -0.48
N ALA A 246 -9.17 16.76 0.16
CA ALA A 246 -8.09 17.72 -0.06
C ALA A 246 -6.72 17.15 0.37
N ILE A 247 -6.65 16.48 1.52
CA ILE A 247 -5.44 15.81 2.00
C ILE A 247 -5.05 14.67 1.06
N GLY A 248 -6.02 13.84 0.67
CA GLY A 248 -5.78 12.73 -0.26
C GLY A 248 -5.23 13.21 -1.60
N MET A 249 -5.76 14.30 -2.15
CA MET A 249 -5.25 14.90 -3.39
C MET A 249 -3.85 15.51 -3.22
N ALA A 250 -3.53 16.06 -2.04
CA ALA A 250 -2.18 16.54 -1.74
C ALA A 250 -1.16 15.41 -1.59
N LEU A 251 -1.63 14.19 -1.26
CA LEU A 251 -0.85 12.96 -1.25
C LEU A 251 -0.81 12.25 -2.62
N GLN A 252 -1.43 12.81 -3.66
CA GLN A 252 -1.33 12.25 -5.01
C GLN A 252 0.14 12.21 -5.46
N GLN A 253 0.50 11.15 -6.18
CA GLN A 253 1.88 10.82 -6.60
C GLN A 253 2.80 10.32 -5.50
N THR A 254 2.36 10.22 -4.24
CA THR A 254 3.14 9.49 -3.21
C THR A 254 3.35 8.05 -3.65
N PRO A 255 4.59 7.52 -3.61
CA PRO A 255 4.89 6.15 -4.06
C PRO A 255 4.06 5.07 -3.37
N TYR A 256 3.72 4.03 -4.11
CA TYR A 256 3.12 2.83 -3.54
C TYR A 256 4.19 1.96 -2.89
N VAL A 257 4.04 1.68 -1.59
CA VAL A 257 4.96 0.79 -0.85
C VAL A 257 4.13 -0.14 0.02
N GLU A 258 4.33 -1.44 -0.16
CA GLU A 258 3.67 -2.49 0.64
C GLU A 258 4.40 -2.76 1.96
N ALA A 259 3.70 -3.37 2.91
CA ALA A 259 4.26 -3.85 4.18
C ALA A 259 4.97 -2.76 5.02
N THR A 260 4.59 -1.49 4.88
CA THR A 260 5.19 -0.36 5.63
C THR A 260 4.92 -0.42 7.13
N LEU A 261 3.94 -1.24 7.56
CA LEU A 261 3.56 -1.40 8.96
C LEU A 261 4.32 -2.53 9.66
N GLU A 262 5.01 -3.40 8.91
CA GLU A 262 5.65 -4.60 9.46
C GLU A 262 7.08 -4.29 9.94
N LEU A 263 7.19 -3.34 10.88
CA LEU A 263 8.47 -2.81 11.36
C LEU A 263 9.26 -3.81 12.20
N PHE A 264 8.58 -4.56 13.07
CA PHE A 264 9.19 -5.48 14.02
C PHE A 264 8.52 -6.86 13.95
N GLU A 265 9.31 -7.90 14.23
CA GLU A 265 8.83 -9.29 14.19
C GLU A 265 8.18 -9.71 15.52
N ASP A 266 8.62 -9.11 16.63
CA ASP A 266 8.30 -9.52 18.00
C ASP A 266 7.26 -8.64 18.69
N ARG A 267 6.97 -7.44 18.15
CA ARG A 267 6.00 -6.51 18.72
C ARG A 267 5.24 -5.72 17.66
N GLU A 268 4.01 -5.35 17.99
CA GLU A 268 3.19 -4.45 17.19
C GLU A 268 3.40 -3.02 17.65
N VAL A 269 3.71 -2.11 16.72
CA VAL A 269 3.87 -0.68 16.98
C VAL A 269 3.10 0.09 15.92
N CYS A 270 2.28 1.05 16.35
CA CYS A 270 1.61 1.94 15.42
C CYS A 270 2.63 2.85 14.72
N SER A 271 2.66 2.84 13.40
CA SER A 271 3.54 3.67 12.59
C SER A 271 2.79 4.43 11.48
N VAL A 272 3.40 5.50 10.99
CA VAL A 272 2.93 6.27 9.83
C VAL A 272 4.11 6.50 8.89
N ASN A 273 3.93 6.16 7.61
CA ASN A 273 4.92 6.40 6.57
C ASN A 273 4.29 7.22 5.44
N LEU A 274 4.59 8.52 5.39
CA LEU A 274 4.11 9.41 4.32
C LEU A 274 5.03 9.43 3.09
N ARG A 275 6.17 8.71 3.12
CA ARG A 275 7.05 8.53 1.94
C ARG A 275 6.57 7.43 1.01
N GLY A 276 5.77 6.50 1.52
CA GLY A 276 5.25 5.38 0.77
C GLY A 276 3.97 4.86 1.39
N LEU A 277 2.91 4.76 0.60
CA LEU A 277 1.57 4.43 1.06
C LEU A 277 1.01 3.26 0.26
N ASP A 278 0.43 2.27 0.93
CA ASP A 278 -0.44 1.29 0.28
C ASP A 278 -1.88 1.83 0.27
N CYS A 279 -2.83 1.02 -0.19
CA CYS A 279 -4.23 1.45 -0.28
C CYS A 279 -4.87 1.71 1.08
N VAL A 280 -4.47 0.99 2.13
CA VAL A 280 -5.01 1.12 3.48
C VAL A 280 -4.32 2.28 4.21
N THR A 281 -2.99 2.29 4.24
CA THR A 281 -2.24 3.36 4.93
C THR A 281 -2.50 4.73 4.32
N PHE A 282 -2.82 4.79 3.01
CA PHE A 282 -3.25 6.02 2.36
C PHE A 282 -4.53 6.60 2.96
N PHE A 283 -5.63 5.84 3.00
CA PHE A 283 -6.90 6.38 3.51
C PHE A 283 -6.84 6.60 5.02
N GLU A 284 -6.12 5.74 5.77
CA GLU A 284 -5.94 5.91 7.21
C GLU A 284 -5.14 7.17 7.53
N SER A 285 -4.07 7.44 6.80
CA SER A 285 -3.28 8.66 6.99
C SER A 285 -4.09 9.90 6.62
N SER A 286 -4.88 9.84 5.54
CA SER A 286 -5.75 10.94 5.12
C SER A 286 -6.84 11.24 6.15
N LEU A 287 -7.51 10.21 6.67
CA LEU A 287 -8.51 10.32 7.73
C LEU A 287 -7.89 10.81 9.03
N GLY A 288 -6.77 10.22 9.45
CA GLY A 288 -6.06 10.58 10.67
C GLY A 288 -5.61 12.04 10.66
N PHE A 289 -5.06 12.50 9.54
CA PHE A 289 -4.63 13.89 9.37
C PHE A 289 -5.83 14.85 9.39
N ALA A 290 -6.94 14.50 8.73
CA ALA A 290 -8.15 15.31 8.74
C ALA A 290 -8.74 15.48 10.15
N ARG A 291 -8.73 14.42 10.96
CA ARG A 291 -9.20 14.43 12.35
C ARG A 291 -8.25 15.18 13.26
N MET A 292 -6.94 14.95 13.11
CA MET A 292 -5.88 15.67 13.81
C MET A 292 -6.02 17.18 13.61
N LEU A 293 -6.26 17.62 12.38
CA LEU A 293 -6.39 19.05 12.07
C LEU A 293 -7.51 19.72 12.86
N ARG A 294 -8.67 19.05 13.00
CA ARG A 294 -9.85 19.56 13.74
C ARG A 294 -9.64 19.61 15.24
N ARG A 295 -8.73 18.79 15.77
CA ARG A 295 -8.31 18.77 17.19
C ARG A 295 -7.12 19.69 17.47
N ASP A 296 -6.82 20.60 16.54
CA ASP A 296 -5.65 21.50 16.60
C ASP A 296 -4.30 20.78 16.73
N GLY A 297 -4.24 19.49 16.38
CA GLY A 297 -3.00 18.72 16.32
C GLY A 297 -2.12 19.17 15.16
N ARG A 298 -0.82 19.35 15.41
CA ARG A 298 0.17 19.82 14.44
C ARG A 298 1.50 19.06 14.52
N THR A 299 1.51 17.90 15.16
CA THR A 299 2.72 17.10 15.38
C THR A 299 2.57 15.68 14.80
N PRO A 300 3.68 15.03 14.42
CA PRO A 300 3.69 13.61 14.07
C PRO A 300 2.99 12.73 15.12
N ASP A 301 3.23 12.99 16.40
CA ASP A 301 2.60 12.29 17.52
C ASP A 301 1.06 12.42 17.51
N SER A 302 0.54 13.61 17.18
CA SER A 302 -0.91 13.81 17.09
C SER A 302 -1.54 13.06 15.90
N LEU A 303 -0.80 12.90 14.79
CA LEU A 303 -1.22 12.06 13.68
C LEU A 303 -1.18 10.57 14.05
N LEU A 304 -0.09 10.13 14.68
CA LEU A 304 0.06 8.76 15.17
C LEU A 304 -1.05 8.38 16.14
N ALA A 305 -1.48 9.29 17.02
CA ALA A 305 -2.59 9.06 17.94
C ALA A 305 -3.93 8.83 17.20
N GLU A 306 -4.24 9.61 16.17
CA GLU A 306 -5.45 9.41 15.37
C GLU A 306 -5.39 8.12 14.53
N VAL A 307 -4.22 7.81 13.96
CA VAL A 307 -4.02 6.55 13.23
C VAL A 307 -4.11 5.36 14.17
N ALA A 308 -3.49 5.40 15.35
CA ALA A 308 -3.63 4.35 16.36
C ALA A 308 -5.08 4.15 16.79
N PHE A 309 -5.80 5.25 17.01
CA PHE A 309 -7.21 5.20 17.41
C PHE A 309 -8.08 4.51 16.35
N THR A 310 -7.77 4.71 15.07
CA THR A 310 -8.57 4.17 13.95
C THR A 310 -8.15 2.77 13.51
N ARG A 311 -6.85 2.47 13.47
CA ARG A 311 -6.25 1.22 12.97
C ARG A 311 -6.40 0.03 13.90
N TYR A 312 -6.48 0.26 15.21
CA TYR A 312 -6.51 -0.82 16.21
C TYR A 312 -7.89 -1.00 16.84
N ARG A 313 -8.18 -2.24 17.28
CA ARG A 313 -9.44 -2.58 17.97
C ARG A 313 -9.63 -1.69 19.16
N GLY A 314 -10.80 -1.05 19.27
CA GLY A 314 -11.09 -0.15 20.37
C GLY A 314 -10.05 0.99 20.52
N GLY A 315 -9.26 1.27 19.48
CA GLY A 315 -8.22 2.29 19.45
C GLY A 315 -6.98 1.98 20.30
N ARG A 316 -6.71 0.71 20.63
CA ARG A 316 -5.59 0.33 21.51
C ARG A 316 -4.70 -0.72 20.84
N PRO A 317 -3.44 -0.39 20.49
CA PRO A 317 -2.48 -1.38 20.01
C PRO A 317 -2.05 -2.28 21.18
N THR A 318 -2.14 -3.60 21.01
CA THR A 318 -1.64 -4.58 21.99
C THR A 318 -0.73 -5.61 21.35
N ASP A 319 -1.14 -6.20 20.23
CA ASP A 319 -0.39 -7.16 19.44
C ASP A 319 -0.84 -7.10 17.97
N TYR A 320 -0.24 -7.92 17.11
CA TYR A 320 -0.59 -7.97 15.70
C TYR A 320 -2.09 -8.23 15.46
N ALA A 321 -2.75 -9.05 16.30
CA ALA A 321 -4.18 -9.36 16.14
C ALA A 321 -5.09 -8.19 16.57
N SER A 322 -4.57 -7.23 17.34
CA SER A 322 -5.30 -5.99 17.67
C SER A 322 -5.42 -5.04 16.47
N ARG A 323 -4.57 -5.16 15.45
CA ARG A 323 -4.70 -4.41 14.20
C ARG A 323 -5.92 -4.88 13.41
N LEU A 324 -6.63 -3.96 12.76
CA LEU A 324 -7.83 -4.25 11.98
C LEU A 324 -7.44 -4.64 10.54
N HIS A 325 -7.07 -5.91 10.33
CA HIS A 325 -6.56 -6.39 9.02
C HIS A 325 -7.64 -6.59 7.95
N TYR A 326 -8.87 -6.91 8.35
CA TYR A 326 -10.02 -7.05 7.45
C TYR A 326 -10.80 -5.73 7.38
N LEU A 327 -11.09 -5.21 6.18
CA LEU A 327 -11.76 -3.91 6.04
C LEU A 327 -13.18 -3.91 6.60
N SER A 328 -13.91 -5.02 6.51
CA SER A 328 -15.22 -5.16 7.16
C SER A 328 -15.11 -5.02 8.68
N ASP A 329 -14.01 -5.50 9.28
CA ASP A 329 -13.74 -5.34 10.71
C ASP A 329 -13.31 -3.91 11.03
N TRP A 330 -12.49 -3.30 10.17
CA TRP A 330 -12.11 -1.89 10.27
C TRP A 330 -13.35 -0.98 10.27
N PHE A 331 -14.28 -1.19 9.33
CA PHE A 331 -15.53 -0.42 9.26
C PHE A 331 -16.41 -0.61 10.49
N PHE A 332 -16.57 -1.84 10.95
CA PHE A 332 -17.39 -2.13 12.13
C PHE A 332 -16.82 -1.51 13.41
N ASP A 333 -15.52 -1.67 13.67
CA ASP A 333 -14.88 -1.10 14.86
C ASP A 333 -14.90 0.44 14.82
N ASN A 334 -14.63 1.05 13.66
CA ASN A 334 -14.66 2.49 13.51
C ASN A 334 -16.08 3.10 13.54
N GLU A 335 -17.12 2.35 13.17
CA GLU A 335 -18.50 2.76 13.42
C GLU A 335 -18.79 2.80 14.93
N ARG A 336 -18.38 1.77 15.68
CA ARG A 336 -18.54 1.73 17.15
C ARG A 336 -17.75 2.83 17.86
N LYS A 337 -16.56 3.18 17.35
CA LYS A 337 -15.75 4.31 17.82
C LYS A 337 -16.29 5.68 17.38
N ARG A 338 -17.40 5.72 16.64
CA ARG A 338 -18.00 6.95 16.08
C ARG A 338 -17.03 7.75 15.20
N VAL A 339 -16.11 7.06 14.52
CA VAL A 339 -15.19 7.66 13.53
C VAL A 339 -15.87 7.74 12.17
N VAL A 340 -16.66 6.72 11.83
CA VAL A 340 -17.41 6.63 10.58
C VAL A 340 -18.84 6.18 10.84
N ARG A 341 -19.71 6.34 9.85
CA ARG A 341 -21.03 5.69 9.78
C ARG A 341 -21.04 4.75 8.59
N LEU A 342 -21.42 3.49 8.80
CA LEU A 342 -21.48 2.50 7.74
C LEU A 342 -22.74 2.70 6.90
N ILE A 343 -22.58 3.39 5.77
CA ILE A 343 -23.69 3.76 4.88
C ILE A 343 -24.02 2.68 3.85
N THR A 344 -23.21 1.62 3.73
CA THR A 344 -23.43 0.53 2.76
C THR A 344 -24.88 0.05 2.73
N ARG A 345 -25.49 -0.13 3.91
CA ARG A 345 -26.88 -0.60 4.07
C ARG A 345 -27.96 0.34 3.55
N GLU A 346 -27.61 1.61 3.38
CA GLU A 346 -28.51 2.68 2.91
C GLU A 346 -28.42 2.86 1.39
N LEU A 347 -27.45 2.22 0.73
CA LEU A 347 -27.24 2.36 -0.70
C LEU A 347 -28.19 1.45 -1.49
N PRO A 348 -28.71 1.92 -2.63
CA PRO A 348 -29.57 1.11 -3.48
C PRO A 348 -28.81 -0.12 -3.97
N GLY A 349 -29.46 -1.27 -3.87
CA GLY A 349 -28.87 -2.54 -4.30
C GLY A 349 -27.98 -3.23 -3.27
N ALA A 350 -27.79 -2.64 -2.09
CA ALA A 350 -27.09 -3.28 -0.98
C ALA A 350 -27.73 -4.64 -0.65
N MET A 351 -26.88 -5.62 -0.40
CA MET A 351 -27.32 -6.97 -0.05
C MET A 351 -26.33 -7.63 0.91
N ARG A 352 -26.78 -8.71 1.54
CA ARG A 352 -25.98 -9.49 2.49
C ARG A 352 -24.71 -10.03 1.82
N PHE A 353 -23.57 -9.85 2.47
CA PHE A 353 -22.30 -10.45 2.11
C PHE A 353 -22.22 -11.86 2.71
N ALA A 354 -22.36 -12.88 1.86
CA ALA A 354 -22.48 -14.27 2.31
C ALA A 354 -21.15 -15.02 2.46
N LYS A 355 -20.06 -14.47 1.89
CA LYS A 355 -18.78 -15.16 1.86
C LYS A 355 -18.15 -15.22 3.24
N ARG A 356 -17.70 -16.43 3.62
CA ARG A 356 -16.99 -16.66 4.87
C ARG A 356 -15.60 -16.02 4.82
N ILE A 357 -15.23 -15.34 5.90
CA ILE A 357 -13.92 -14.69 6.06
C ILE A 357 -13.03 -15.57 6.93
N ASN A 358 -11.90 -16.03 6.40
CA ASN A 358 -10.92 -16.88 7.09
C ASN A 358 -9.52 -16.88 6.45
N PHE A 359 -9.22 -15.92 5.57
CA PHE A 359 -8.02 -15.96 4.73
C PHE A 359 -6.72 -16.03 5.54
N MET A 360 -6.55 -15.15 6.52
CA MET A 360 -5.32 -15.06 7.32
C MET A 360 -5.10 -16.32 8.17
N SER A 361 -6.13 -16.87 8.82
CA SER A 361 -5.96 -18.11 9.58
C SER A 361 -5.80 -19.36 8.71
N ALA A 362 -6.29 -19.33 7.46
CA ALA A 362 -6.06 -20.38 6.47
C ALA A 362 -4.67 -20.31 5.81
N HIS A 363 -4.03 -19.13 5.83
CA HIS A 363 -2.73 -18.87 5.21
C HIS A 363 -1.73 -18.18 6.16
N PRO A 364 -1.49 -18.70 7.39
CA PRO A 364 -0.61 -18.04 8.35
C PRO A 364 0.84 -17.89 7.85
N GLU A 365 1.29 -18.76 6.96
CA GLU A 365 2.62 -18.72 6.33
C GLU A 365 2.86 -17.48 5.45
N ALA A 366 1.79 -16.84 4.97
CA ALA A 366 1.88 -15.62 4.16
C ALA A 366 2.18 -14.37 5.00
N TYR A 367 2.09 -14.46 6.33
CA TYR A 367 2.24 -13.34 7.25
C TYR A 367 3.37 -13.62 8.23
N ARG A 368 4.43 -12.81 8.20
CA ARG A 368 5.63 -13.03 9.02
C ARG A 368 5.30 -13.22 10.51
N GLN A 369 4.42 -12.39 11.06
CA GLN A 369 4.03 -12.44 12.46
C GLN A 369 3.22 -13.71 12.81
N LEU A 370 2.38 -14.19 11.89
CA LEU A 370 1.58 -15.40 12.12
C LEU A 370 2.42 -16.67 11.95
N ALA A 371 3.30 -16.68 10.95
CA ALA A 371 4.27 -17.75 10.73
C ALA A 371 5.20 -17.92 11.95
N ALA A 372 5.63 -16.81 12.55
CA ALA A 372 6.50 -16.82 13.73
C ALA A 372 5.75 -17.16 15.03
N ASN A 373 4.42 -16.93 15.11
CA ASN A 373 3.67 -17.09 16.35
C ASN A 373 2.28 -17.74 16.14
N PRO A 374 2.17 -19.06 16.39
CA PRO A 374 0.89 -19.80 16.29
C PRO A 374 -0.22 -19.26 17.21
N ASP A 375 0.10 -18.57 18.30
CA ASP A 375 -0.92 -17.98 19.18
C ASP A 375 -1.61 -16.79 18.52
N LEU A 376 -0.86 -16.00 17.74
CA LEU A 376 -1.43 -14.92 16.92
C LEU A 376 -2.35 -15.50 15.85
N ALA A 377 -1.97 -16.59 15.18
CA ALA A 377 -2.85 -17.27 14.22
C ALA A 377 -4.16 -17.73 14.87
N ARG A 378 -4.11 -18.28 16.09
CA ARG A 378 -5.32 -18.66 16.87
C ARG A 378 -6.16 -17.46 17.31
N LYS A 379 -5.55 -16.30 17.58
CA LYS A 379 -6.27 -15.05 17.87
C LYS A 379 -6.97 -14.53 16.61
N ILE A 380 -6.29 -14.51 15.46
CA ILE A 380 -6.88 -14.15 14.18
C ILE A 380 -8.08 -15.04 13.83
N ALA A 381 -7.96 -16.37 14.01
CA ALA A 381 -9.08 -17.29 13.77
C ALA A 381 -10.32 -16.96 14.64
N ARG A 382 -10.13 -16.49 15.89
CA ARG A 382 -11.23 -16.04 16.74
C ARG A 382 -11.85 -14.74 16.25
N VAL A 383 -11.01 -13.78 15.83
CA VAL A 383 -11.47 -12.53 15.21
C VAL A 383 -12.31 -12.84 13.97
N GLU A 384 -11.88 -13.77 13.13
CA GLU A 384 -12.64 -14.21 11.95
C GLU A 384 -13.99 -14.80 12.32
N VAL A 385 -14.10 -15.58 13.40
CA VAL A 385 -15.41 -16.05 13.91
C VAL A 385 -16.31 -14.86 14.30
N GLU A 386 -15.76 -13.86 14.98
CA GLU A 386 -16.51 -12.65 15.35
C GLU A 386 -16.96 -11.82 14.13
N ILE A 387 -16.12 -11.73 13.10
CA ILE A 387 -16.47 -11.05 11.84
C ILE A 387 -17.62 -11.79 11.15
N ASN A 388 -17.51 -13.12 11.00
CA ASN A 388 -18.54 -13.95 10.34
C ASN A 388 -19.89 -13.97 11.07
N ALA A 389 -19.93 -13.62 12.36
CA ALA A 389 -21.17 -13.53 13.12
C ALA A 389 -21.98 -12.26 12.82
N ARG A 390 -21.41 -11.28 12.10
CA ARG A 390 -22.03 -9.98 11.82
C ARG A 390 -22.89 -10.05 10.57
N ASP A 391 -23.93 -9.22 10.52
CA ASP A 391 -24.67 -8.98 9.27
C ASP A 391 -23.92 -7.96 8.41
N ILE A 392 -22.98 -8.47 7.61
CA ILE A 392 -22.18 -7.65 6.70
C ILE A 392 -22.98 -7.47 5.40
N GLN A 393 -23.00 -6.25 4.88
CA GLN A 393 -23.63 -5.92 3.60
C GLN A 393 -22.61 -5.30 2.65
N TYR A 394 -22.88 -5.43 1.35
CA TYR A 394 -22.10 -4.84 0.27
C TYR A 394 -23.02 -4.43 -0.88
N VAL A 395 -22.55 -3.53 -1.74
CA VAL A 395 -23.20 -3.20 -3.01
C VAL A 395 -22.49 -3.96 -4.12
N PRO A 396 -23.14 -4.91 -4.81
CA PRO A 396 -22.55 -5.63 -5.94
C PRO A 396 -22.11 -4.69 -7.06
N ARG A 397 -21.03 -5.05 -7.78
CA ARG A 397 -20.41 -4.18 -8.80
C ARG A 397 -21.40 -3.66 -9.83
N GLU A 398 -22.35 -4.49 -10.25
CA GLU A 398 -23.37 -4.17 -11.24
C GLU A 398 -24.41 -3.15 -10.73
N LYS A 399 -24.49 -2.95 -9.41
CA LYS A 399 -25.38 -1.97 -8.77
C LYS A 399 -24.65 -0.71 -8.30
N VAL A 400 -23.32 -0.67 -8.38
CA VAL A 400 -22.52 0.48 -7.90
C VAL A 400 -22.85 1.74 -8.69
N ALA A 401 -23.07 1.65 -10.00
CA ALA A 401 -23.44 2.82 -10.82
C ALA A 401 -24.71 3.52 -10.29
N THR A 402 -25.69 2.76 -9.80
CA THR A 402 -26.93 3.30 -9.20
C THR A 402 -26.70 3.91 -7.82
N ALA A 403 -25.77 3.37 -7.04
CA ALA A 403 -25.43 3.89 -5.71
C ALA A 403 -24.51 5.13 -5.77
N GLN A 404 -23.70 5.25 -6.82
CA GLN A 404 -22.65 6.26 -6.97
C GLN A 404 -23.10 7.72 -6.77
N PRO A 405 -24.31 8.16 -7.20
CA PRO A 405 -24.77 9.52 -6.95
C PRO A 405 -24.91 9.89 -5.46
N LEU A 406 -25.13 8.91 -4.57
CA LEU A 406 -25.29 9.13 -3.13
C LEU A 406 -23.96 9.23 -2.37
N LEU A 407 -22.86 8.86 -3.03
CA LEU A 407 -21.52 8.90 -2.47
C LEU A 407 -20.94 10.32 -2.56
N LYS A 408 -20.09 10.65 -1.59
CA LYS A 408 -19.52 11.99 -1.41
C LYS A 408 -18.00 11.92 -1.36
N THR A 409 -17.35 13.05 -1.65
CA THR A 409 -15.91 13.22 -1.40
C THR A 409 -15.60 12.85 0.05
N GLY A 410 -14.58 12.01 0.24
CA GLY A 410 -14.14 11.52 1.54
C GLY A 410 -14.85 10.27 2.05
N ASP A 411 -15.91 9.78 1.40
CA ASP A 411 -16.43 8.44 1.71
C ASP A 411 -15.32 7.39 1.49
N ILE A 412 -15.16 6.47 2.44
CA ILE A 412 -14.14 5.43 2.41
C ILE A 412 -14.77 4.18 1.78
N VAL A 413 -14.10 3.65 0.75
CA VAL A 413 -14.57 2.49 -0.01
C VAL A 413 -13.63 1.32 0.21
N GLY A 414 -14.19 0.19 0.65
CA GLY A 414 -13.55 -1.13 0.58
C GLY A 414 -14.06 -1.87 -0.66
N VAL A 415 -13.15 -2.26 -1.54
CA VAL A 415 -13.46 -3.00 -2.77
C VAL A 415 -13.55 -4.49 -2.44
N THR A 416 -14.77 -5.02 -2.44
CA THR A 416 -15.02 -6.43 -2.14
C THR A 416 -14.48 -7.33 -3.25
N THR A 417 -14.06 -8.54 -2.88
CA THR A 417 -13.38 -9.47 -3.80
C THR A 417 -14.09 -10.81 -3.96
N SER A 418 -13.74 -11.57 -4.99
CA SER A 418 -14.11 -12.97 -5.17
C SER A 418 -13.10 -13.94 -4.55
N ILE A 419 -11.95 -13.46 -4.06
CA ILE A 419 -10.92 -14.30 -3.41
C ILE A 419 -11.53 -14.99 -2.18
N ASP A 420 -11.42 -16.31 -2.11
CA ASP A 420 -11.98 -17.10 -1.00
C ASP A 420 -11.38 -16.66 0.34
N GLY A 421 -12.22 -16.59 1.38
CA GLY A 421 -11.79 -16.22 2.73
C GLY A 421 -11.50 -14.72 2.96
N LEU A 422 -11.49 -13.87 1.93
CA LEU A 422 -11.12 -12.45 2.04
C LEU A 422 -12.31 -11.53 1.72
N ASP A 423 -12.58 -10.53 2.56
CA ASP A 423 -13.70 -9.59 2.34
C ASP A 423 -13.42 -8.58 1.22
N CYS A 424 -12.38 -7.77 1.39
CA CYS A 424 -11.95 -6.74 0.47
C CYS A 424 -10.51 -6.96 0.01
N ALA A 425 -10.25 -6.72 -1.27
CA ALA A 425 -8.90 -6.81 -1.82
C ALA A 425 -8.22 -5.44 -1.94
N HIS A 426 -8.99 -4.35 -1.85
CA HIS A 426 -8.47 -3.00 -2.07
C HIS A 426 -9.29 -1.95 -1.32
N ALA A 427 -8.73 -0.75 -1.15
CA ALA A 427 -9.39 0.37 -0.50
C ALA A 427 -9.09 1.71 -1.20
N GLY A 428 -9.92 2.71 -0.92
CA GLY A 428 -9.65 4.08 -1.33
C GLY A 428 -10.69 5.07 -0.82
N LEU A 429 -10.60 6.29 -1.32
CA LEU A 429 -11.50 7.39 -1.03
C LEU A 429 -12.32 7.72 -2.27
N CYS A 430 -13.61 7.98 -2.09
CA CYS A 430 -14.40 8.67 -3.08
C CYS A 430 -13.92 10.11 -3.21
N TYR A 431 -13.74 10.58 -4.44
CA TYR A 431 -13.41 11.97 -4.73
C TYR A 431 -14.25 12.47 -5.90
N ARG A 432 -15.03 13.52 -5.69
CA ARG A 432 -15.80 14.16 -6.76
C ARG A 432 -14.92 15.20 -7.44
N ASP A 433 -14.62 14.99 -8.73
CA ASP A 433 -13.78 15.91 -9.48
C ASP A 433 -14.54 17.22 -9.84
N ALA A 434 -13.83 18.16 -10.46
CA ALA A 434 -14.40 19.44 -10.88
C ALA A 434 -15.54 19.32 -11.90
N SER A 435 -15.63 18.18 -12.61
CA SER A 435 -16.74 17.87 -13.54
C SER A 435 -17.93 17.19 -12.84
N GLY A 436 -17.84 16.94 -11.53
CA GLY A 436 -18.88 16.28 -10.76
C GLY A 436 -18.82 14.76 -10.81
N VAL A 437 -17.83 14.16 -11.48
CA VAL A 437 -17.68 12.70 -11.61
C VAL A 437 -17.06 12.14 -10.33
N LEU A 438 -17.67 11.09 -9.79
CA LEU A 438 -17.16 10.41 -8.60
C LEU A 438 -16.10 9.39 -9.01
N ARG A 439 -14.86 9.66 -8.61
CA ARG A 439 -13.68 8.84 -8.91
C ARG A 439 -13.14 8.15 -7.67
N LEU A 440 -12.33 7.13 -7.90
CA LEU A 440 -11.58 6.46 -6.84
C LEU A 440 -10.19 7.11 -6.69
N LEU A 441 -9.92 7.67 -5.52
CA LEU A 441 -8.60 8.14 -5.12
C LEU A 441 -7.96 7.07 -4.22
N HIS A 442 -6.83 6.49 -4.65
CA HIS A 442 -6.24 5.34 -3.94
C HIS A 442 -4.74 5.16 -4.23
N GLY A 443 -4.04 4.44 -3.35
CA GLY A 443 -2.74 3.86 -3.66
C GLY A 443 -2.87 2.77 -4.73
N SER A 444 -2.21 2.89 -5.86
CA SER A 444 -2.29 1.93 -6.98
C SER A 444 -1.00 1.14 -7.11
N THR A 445 -1.09 -0.19 -7.03
CA THR A 445 0.04 -1.10 -7.32
C THR A 445 0.48 -0.98 -8.77
N THR A 446 -0.46 -0.90 -9.72
CA THR A 446 -0.19 -0.80 -11.15
C THR A 446 0.51 0.50 -11.53
N GLN A 447 0.06 1.63 -10.96
CA GLN A 447 0.66 2.95 -11.22
C GLN A 447 1.81 3.27 -10.26
N LYS A 448 2.06 2.40 -9.28
CA LYS A 448 3.09 2.54 -8.24
C LYS A 448 3.01 3.86 -7.45
N ALA A 449 1.82 4.44 -7.33
CA ALA A 449 1.61 5.70 -6.63
C ALA A 449 0.14 5.89 -6.20
N VAL A 450 -0.11 6.86 -5.33
CA VAL A 450 -1.45 7.40 -5.06
C VAL A 450 -1.94 8.14 -6.30
N ILE A 451 -3.11 7.74 -6.82
CA ILE A 451 -3.70 8.34 -8.02
C ILE A 451 -5.19 8.60 -7.86
N LEU A 452 -5.67 9.60 -8.58
CA LEU A 452 -7.09 9.78 -8.88
C LEU A 452 -7.41 8.98 -10.16
N ASP A 453 -8.03 7.82 -10.00
CA ASP A 453 -8.32 6.91 -11.10
C ASP A 453 -9.64 7.30 -11.82
N ALA A 454 -10.17 6.39 -12.61
CA ALA A 454 -11.44 6.53 -13.29
C ALA A 454 -12.62 6.61 -12.31
N GLU A 455 -13.80 6.85 -12.91
CA GLU A 455 -15.08 6.68 -12.24
C GLU A 455 -15.14 5.34 -11.50
N LEU A 456 -15.66 5.35 -10.27
CA LEU A 456 -15.64 4.20 -9.37
C LEU A 456 -16.28 2.95 -10.02
N ALA A 457 -17.45 3.08 -10.63
CA ALA A 457 -18.11 1.97 -11.32
C ALA A 457 -17.26 1.41 -12.48
N THR A 458 -16.62 2.27 -13.27
CA THR A 458 -15.72 1.84 -14.36
C THR A 458 -14.49 1.13 -13.81
N TYR A 459 -13.89 1.63 -12.73
CA TYR A 459 -12.73 1.02 -12.08
C TYR A 459 -13.03 -0.44 -11.65
N LEU A 460 -14.19 -0.67 -11.02
CA LEU A 460 -14.58 -2.02 -10.56
C LEU A 460 -14.70 -3.03 -11.71
N GLY A 461 -15.01 -2.58 -12.93
CA GLY A 461 -15.08 -3.42 -14.12
C GLY A 461 -13.72 -3.89 -14.65
N ARG A 462 -12.60 -3.31 -14.20
CA ARG A 462 -11.27 -3.60 -14.74
C ARG A 462 -10.61 -4.85 -14.16
N VAL A 463 -10.98 -5.23 -12.94
CA VAL A 463 -10.39 -6.37 -12.24
C VAL A 463 -11.48 -7.40 -12.01
N SER A 464 -11.30 -8.59 -12.58
CA SER A 464 -12.33 -9.65 -12.56
C SER A 464 -12.69 -10.12 -11.16
N SER A 465 -11.73 -10.07 -10.22
CA SER A 465 -11.95 -10.43 -8.83
C SER A 465 -12.70 -9.36 -8.03
N HIS A 466 -12.88 -8.13 -8.53
CA HIS A 466 -13.69 -7.12 -7.82
C HIS A 466 -15.17 -7.46 -7.97
N THR A 467 -15.86 -7.61 -6.84
CA THR A 467 -17.27 -8.05 -6.78
C THR A 467 -18.24 -6.94 -6.38
N GLY A 468 -17.74 -5.79 -5.91
CA GLY A 468 -18.58 -4.71 -5.39
C GLY A 468 -17.85 -3.83 -4.37
N ILE A 469 -18.61 -3.12 -3.53
CA ILE A 469 -18.08 -2.19 -2.53
C ILE A 469 -18.77 -2.28 -1.17
N MET A 470 -18.01 -1.99 -0.12
CA MET A 470 -18.48 -1.57 1.19
C MET A 470 -18.09 -0.10 1.38
N VAL A 471 -18.97 0.72 1.96
CA VAL A 471 -18.77 2.16 2.07
C VAL A 471 -19.06 2.68 3.47
N ALA A 472 -18.12 3.43 4.04
CA ALA A 472 -18.29 4.16 5.28
C ALA A 472 -18.08 5.66 5.08
N ARG A 473 -18.95 6.47 5.68
CA ARG A 473 -18.87 7.93 5.65
C ARG A 473 -18.19 8.45 6.92
N PRO A 474 -17.08 9.20 6.83
CA PRO A 474 -16.44 9.80 7.99
C PRO A 474 -17.40 10.72 8.77
N LEU A 475 -17.31 10.67 10.09
CA LEU A 475 -18.01 11.56 11.01
C LEU A 475 -17.05 12.61 11.53
N GLU A 476 -17.52 13.85 11.66
CA GLU A 476 -16.70 14.93 12.20
C GLU A 476 -16.31 14.63 13.65
N VAL A 477 -15.14 15.13 14.03
CA VAL A 477 -14.65 15.01 15.40
C VAL A 477 -15.45 15.94 16.30
N ALA A 478 -16.07 15.36 17.33
CA ALA A 478 -16.79 16.10 18.38
C ALA A 478 -15.87 16.95 19.25
#